data_AF-J3F3C8-F1
#
_entry.id   AF-J3F3C8-F1
#
_cell.length_a   1.000
_cell.length_b   1.000
_cell.length_c   1.000
_cell.angle_alpha   90.00
_cell.angle_beta   90.00
_cell.angle_gamma   90.00
#
_symmetry.space_group_name_H-M   'P 1'
#
loop_
_entity.id
_entity.type
_entity.pdbx_description
1 polymer ?
#
loop_
_entity_poly.entity_id
_entity_poly.type
_entity_poly.pdbx_seq_one_letter_code
_entity_poly.pdbx_strand_id
1 'polypeptide(L)'
;GFIRPLQVLNGLENMFALQDFHHVHHGIGRYGNASSNYGNVLNIWDKLHGTSSGHPHRPQDAYGLPVGVKVESWSVQLFWPVLREKEKKRVTAKPLRPSSTAELAEARAVIYTAEGIAVAVR
;
A
#
# COMPACT_ATOMS: atom_id res chain seq x y z
N GLY A 1 20.94 23.32 -24.74
CA GLY A 1 21.14 22.61 -23.46
C GLY A 1 20.25 21.39 -23.46
N PHE A 2 20.83 20.19 -23.58
CA PHE A 2 20.06 18.96 -23.52
C PHE A 2 19.83 18.61 -22.04
N ILE A 3 18.62 18.81 -21.54
CA ILE A 3 18.23 18.24 -20.25
C ILE A 3 18.29 16.73 -20.44
N ARG A 4 19.15 16.05 -19.66
CA ARG A 4 19.34 14.62 -19.77
C ARG A 4 18.00 13.92 -19.46
N PRO A 5 17.49 12.98 -20.27
CA PRO A 5 16.20 12.33 -20.06
C PRO A 5 16.03 11.74 -18.65
N LEU A 6 17.13 11.28 -18.05
CA LEU A 6 17.18 10.80 -16.66
C LEU A 6 16.84 11.87 -15.61
N GLN A 7 17.15 13.14 -15.84
CA GLN A 7 16.84 14.23 -14.90
C GLN A 7 15.36 14.63 -14.98
N VAL A 8 14.75 14.55 -16.16
CA VAL A 8 13.31 14.78 -16.35
C VAL A 8 12.50 13.66 -15.69
N LEU A 9 12.92 12.40 -15.87
CA LEU A 9 12.30 11.25 -15.20
C LEU A 9 12.40 11.36 -13.67
N ASN A 10 13.56 11.73 -13.14
CA ASN A 10 13.72 12.01 -11.71
C ASN A 10 12.74 13.11 -11.22
N GLY A 11 12.60 14.21 -11.97
CA GLY A 11 11.67 15.29 -11.62
C GLY A 11 10.20 14.83 -11.61
N LEU A 12 9.82 14.01 -12.59
CA LEU A 12 8.45 13.47 -12.70
C LEU A 12 8.17 12.41 -11.62
N GLU A 13 9.10 11.51 -11.33
CA GLU A 13 9.03 10.57 -10.19
C GLU A 13 8.89 11.27 -8.84
N ASN A 14 9.42 12.49 -8.76
CA ASN A 14 9.31 13.31 -7.57
C ASN A 14 7.93 13.95 -7.39
N MET A 15 7.12 14.04 -8.44
CA MET A 15 5.79 14.68 -8.41
C MET A 15 4.67 13.65 -8.55
N PHE A 16 4.84 12.66 -9.41
CA PHE A 16 3.86 11.63 -9.73
C PHE A 16 4.24 10.31 -9.08
N ALA A 17 3.24 9.62 -8.54
CA ALA A 17 3.39 8.24 -8.10
C ALA A 17 3.50 7.36 -9.35
N LEU A 18 4.72 6.92 -9.68
CA LEU A 18 4.93 5.92 -10.72
C LEU A 18 4.73 4.51 -10.16
N GLN A 19 4.61 3.52 -11.06
CA GLN A 19 4.35 2.11 -10.72
C GLN A 19 5.26 1.60 -9.60
N ASP A 20 6.53 1.96 -9.65
CA ASP A 20 7.54 1.54 -8.70
C ASP A 20 7.33 2.09 -7.27
N PHE A 21 6.81 3.32 -7.15
CA PHE A 21 6.42 3.92 -5.87
C PHE A 21 5.21 3.19 -5.25
N HIS A 22 4.25 2.82 -6.11
CA HIS A 22 3.05 2.08 -5.72
C HIS A 22 3.35 0.60 -5.41
N HIS A 23 4.34 0.01 -6.09
CA HIS A 23 4.85 -1.32 -5.81
C HIS A 23 5.47 -1.42 -4.41
N VAL A 24 6.16 -0.39 -3.92
CA VAL A 24 6.64 -0.34 -2.54
C VAL A 24 5.48 -0.31 -1.55
N HIS A 25 4.43 0.49 -1.82
CA HIS A 25 3.25 0.56 -0.95
C HIS A 25 2.56 -0.81 -0.81
N HIS A 26 2.34 -1.51 -1.92
CA HIS A 26 1.73 -2.84 -1.91
C HIS A 26 2.72 -3.99 -1.72
N GLY A 27 4.01 -3.68 -1.58
CA GLY A 27 5.09 -4.65 -1.52
C GLY A 27 5.07 -5.41 -0.20
N ILE A 28 5.37 -6.70 -0.29
CA ILE A 28 5.62 -7.59 0.85
C ILE A 28 7.10 -7.96 0.81
N GLY A 29 7.74 -7.99 1.98
CA GLY A 29 9.15 -8.35 2.12
C GLY A 29 10.00 -7.20 2.63
N ARG A 30 11.32 -7.34 2.49
CA ARG A 30 12.31 -6.39 3.05
C ARG A 30 12.13 -4.95 2.57
N TYR A 31 11.65 -4.77 1.34
CA TYR A 31 11.59 -3.46 0.68
C TYR A 31 10.18 -2.89 0.55
N GLY A 32 9.16 -3.63 0.99
CA GLY A 32 7.76 -3.21 0.96
C GLY A 32 7.36 -2.46 2.22
N ASN A 33 6.48 -1.46 2.08
CA ASN A 33 5.97 -0.68 3.21
C ASN A 33 4.57 -0.11 2.95
N ALA A 34 3.55 -0.84 3.42
CA ALA A 34 2.13 -0.44 3.33
C ALA A 34 1.76 0.79 4.18
N SER A 35 2.63 1.22 5.09
CA SER A 35 2.44 2.43 5.91
C SER A 35 3.17 3.66 5.34
N SER A 36 3.39 3.68 4.03
CA SER A 36 4.05 4.79 3.31
C SER A 36 3.48 4.94 1.91
N ASN A 37 3.83 6.01 1.19
CA ASN A 37 3.54 6.15 -0.25
C ASN A 37 2.04 6.08 -0.58
N TYR A 38 1.22 6.83 0.14
CA TYR A 38 -0.25 6.78 0.08
C TYR A 38 -0.84 7.45 -1.17
N GLY A 39 -0.11 8.38 -1.78
CA GLY A 39 -0.55 9.10 -2.98
C GLY A 39 -0.65 8.16 -4.18
N ASN A 40 -1.86 7.96 -4.71
CA ASN A 40 -2.07 7.12 -5.89
C ASN A 40 -1.58 7.79 -7.18
N VAL A 41 -1.68 9.12 -7.28
CA VAL A 41 -1.29 9.87 -8.49
C VAL A 41 -0.15 10.84 -8.22
N LEU A 42 -0.18 11.54 -7.09
CA LEU A 42 0.80 12.58 -6.76
C LEU A 42 1.60 12.23 -5.50
N ASN A 43 2.89 11.90 -5.66
CA ASN A 43 3.84 11.64 -4.57
C ASN A 43 4.15 12.91 -3.76
N ILE A 44 3.90 14.10 -4.31
CA ILE A 44 4.15 15.36 -3.58
C ILE A 44 3.46 15.40 -2.21
N TRP A 45 2.27 14.78 -2.08
CA TRP A 45 1.56 14.71 -0.82
C TRP A 45 2.30 13.89 0.22
N ASP A 46 2.86 12.74 -0.17
CA ASP A 46 3.65 11.92 0.73
C ASP A 46 4.92 12.63 1.22
N LYS A 47 5.53 13.44 0.36
CA LYS A 47 6.69 14.26 0.76
C LYS A 47 6.31 15.35 1.74
N LEU A 48 5.24 16.08 1.46
CA LEU A 48 4.76 17.14 2.34
C LEU A 48 4.37 16.61 3.73
N HIS A 49 3.84 15.39 3.80
CA HIS A 49 3.43 14.77 5.07
C HIS A 49 4.50 13.84 5.68
N GLY A 50 5.67 13.70 5.04
CA GLY A 50 6.76 12.86 5.55
C GLY A 50 6.50 11.35 5.47
N THR A 51 5.57 10.90 4.62
CA THR A 51 5.19 9.50 4.43
C THR A 51 5.81 8.86 3.18
N SER A 52 6.62 9.61 2.42
CA SER A 52 7.40 9.06 1.31
C SER A 52 8.53 8.20 1.85
N SER A 53 8.51 6.89 1.56
CA SER A 53 9.49 5.94 2.09
C SER A 53 9.80 4.79 1.13
N GLY A 54 10.84 4.02 1.47
CA GLY A 54 11.17 2.76 0.85
C GLY A 54 12.32 2.82 -0.16
N HIS A 55 12.45 1.75 -0.94
CA HIS A 55 13.55 1.56 -1.88
C HIS A 55 12.97 1.35 -3.28
N PRO A 56 12.63 2.44 -3.99
CA PRO A 56 12.23 2.33 -5.38
C PRO A 56 13.30 1.56 -6.19
N HIS A 57 12.83 0.80 -7.17
CA HIS A 57 13.57 -0.08 -8.08
C HIS A 57 14.12 -1.34 -7.41
N ARG A 58 13.59 -1.71 -6.23
CA ARG A 58 13.90 -2.99 -5.59
C ARG A 58 12.78 -4.01 -5.84
N PRO A 59 13.14 -5.27 -6.11
CA PRO A 59 12.15 -6.34 -6.23
C PRO A 59 11.43 -6.54 -4.89
N GLN A 60 10.12 -6.77 -4.97
CA GLN A 60 9.29 -7.15 -3.85
C GLN A 60 9.14 -8.68 -3.82
N ASP A 61 9.07 -9.28 -2.63
CA ASP A 61 8.93 -10.73 -2.50
C ASP A 61 7.52 -11.18 -2.94
N ALA A 62 6.52 -10.33 -2.70
CA ALA A 62 5.15 -10.46 -3.19
C ALA A 62 4.43 -9.10 -3.17
N TYR A 63 3.18 -9.08 -3.62
CA TYR A 63 2.29 -7.93 -3.55
C TYR A 63 0.97 -8.30 -2.87
N GLY A 64 0.42 -7.37 -2.09
CA GLY A 64 -0.83 -7.57 -1.36
C GLY A 64 -1.77 -6.38 -1.42
N LEU A 65 -3.07 -6.69 -1.53
CA LEU A 65 -4.14 -5.72 -1.37
C LEU A 65 -5.18 -6.28 -0.39
N PRO A 66 -5.64 -5.53 0.62
CA PRO A 66 -6.71 -5.99 1.48
C PRO A 66 -7.95 -6.35 0.68
N VAL A 67 -8.55 -7.51 0.98
CA VAL A 67 -9.79 -7.94 0.32
C VAL A 67 -10.89 -6.90 0.57
N GLY A 68 -11.57 -6.50 -0.50
CA GLY A 68 -12.66 -5.53 -0.43
C GLY A 68 -12.22 -4.09 -0.23
N VAL A 69 -10.93 -3.77 -0.46
CA VAL A 69 -10.51 -2.36 -0.53
C VAL A 69 -11.32 -1.65 -1.62
N LYS A 70 -11.80 -0.46 -1.31
CA LYS A 70 -12.47 0.38 -2.30
C LYS A 70 -11.43 1.20 -3.02
N VAL A 71 -11.60 1.31 -4.32
CA VAL A 71 -10.87 2.29 -5.12
C VAL A 71 -11.65 3.59 -5.02
N GLU A 72 -11.01 4.62 -4.48
CA GLU A 72 -11.56 5.98 -4.40
C GLU A 72 -11.86 6.51 -5.82
N SER A 73 -12.77 7.47 -5.95
CA SER A 73 -12.97 8.17 -7.23
C SER A 73 -11.69 8.83 -7.74
N TRP A 74 -11.54 8.93 -9.06
CA TRP A 74 -10.34 9.47 -9.70
C TRP A 74 -9.95 10.87 -9.18
N SER A 75 -10.94 11.69 -8.84
CA SER A 75 -10.73 13.06 -8.38
C SER A 75 -10.16 13.09 -6.96
N VAL A 76 -10.61 12.18 -6.10
CA VAL A 76 -10.05 12.01 -4.74
C VAL A 76 -8.64 11.45 -4.83
N GLN A 77 -8.38 10.47 -5.71
CA GLN A 77 -7.02 9.96 -5.93
C GLN A 77 -6.03 11.03 -6.41
N LEU A 78 -6.51 12.03 -7.17
CA LEU A 78 -5.67 13.12 -7.70
C LEU A 78 -5.50 14.28 -6.70
N PHE A 79 -6.57 14.68 -6.02
CA PHE A 79 -6.61 15.92 -5.22
C PHE A 79 -6.72 15.70 -3.71
N TRP A 80 -6.49 14.49 -3.21
CA TRP A 80 -6.28 14.28 -1.76
C TRP A 80 -5.12 15.17 -1.28
N PRO A 81 -5.16 15.81 -0.09
CA PRO A 81 -6.18 15.70 0.95
C PRO A 81 -7.33 16.71 0.83
N VAL A 82 -7.36 17.50 -0.24
CA VAL A 82 -8.37 18.56 -0.47
C VAL A 82 -9.74 17.96 -0.76
N LEU A 83 -9.78 16.92 -1.60
CA LEU A 83 -10.98 16.10 -1.82
C LEU A 83 -10.93 14.84 -0.96
N ARG A 84 -12.08 14.48 -0.37
CA ARG A 84 -12.27 13.26 0.41
C ARG A 84 -13.65 12.70 0.14
N GLU A 85 -13.75 11.38 0.05
CA GLU A 85 -15.06 10.73 0.07
C GLU A 85 -15.61 10.69 1.49
N LYS A 86 -16.94 10.76 1.61
CA LYS A 86 -17.58 10.50 2.90
C LYS A 86 -17.33 9.04 3.26
N GLU A 87 -16.77 8.78 4.43
CA GLU A 87 -16.69 7.43 4.98
C GLU A 87 -18.09 6.81 5.00
N LYS A 88 -18.33 5.86 4.09
CA LYS A 88 -19.46 4.96 4.22
C LYS A 88 -19.14 4.03 5.38
N LYS A 89 -20.10 3.82 6.29
CA LYS A 89 -19.97 2.85 7.39
C LYS A 89 -19.28 1.61 6.85
N ARG A 90 -18.08 1.32 7.39
CA ARG A 90 -17.33 0.10 7.06
C ARG A 90 -18.31 -1.05 7.22
N VAL A 91 -18.49 -1.86 6.18
CA VAL A 91 -19.17 -3.14 6.36
C VAL A 91 -18.38 -3.84 7.44
N THR A 92 -19.02 -4.13 8.58
CA THR A 92 -18.38 -4.86 9.66
C THR A 92 -17.88 -6.16 9.05
N ALA A 93 -16.56 -6.27 8.91
CA ALA A 93 -15.95 -7.51 8.46
C ALA A 93 -16.48 -8.61 9.37
N LYS A 94 -16.84 -9.75 8.77
CA LYS A 94 -17.25 -10.92 9.55
C LYS A 94 -16.15 -11.17 10.60
N PRO A 95 -16.49 -11.38 11.88
CA PRO A 95 -15.48 -11.58 12.92
C PRO A 95 -14.48 -12.62 12.46
N LEU A 96 -13.18 -12.30 12.57
CA LEU A 96 -12.14 -13.28 12.27
C LEU A 96 -12.31 -14.45 13.23
N ARG A 97 -12.55 -15.65 12.68
CA ARG A 97 -12.58 -16.87 13.47
C ARG A 97 -11.12 -17.31 13.69
N PRO A 98 -10.73 -17.66 14.93
CA PRO A 98 -9.44 -18.31 15.16
C PRO A 98 -9.30 -19.56 14.28
N SER A 99 -8.14 -19.72 13.67
CA SER A 99 -7.81 -20.96 12.96
C SER A 99 -7.65 -22.10 13.95
N SER A 100 -8.11 -23.30 13.59
CA SER A 100 -7.88 -24.50 14.39
C SER A 100 -6.40 -24.91 14.34
N THR A 101 -5.99 -25.76 15.29
CA THR A 101 -4.62 -26.27 15.37
C THR A 101 -4.18 -26.98 14.10
N ALA A 102 -5.09 -27.74 13.46
CA ALA A 102 -4.80 -28.40 12.18
C ALA A 102 -4.58 -27.39 11.05
N GLU A 103 -5.43 -26.36 10.98
CA GLU A 103 -5.29 -25.30 9.97
C GLU A 103 -3.98 -24.51 10.14
N LEU A 104 -3.52 -24.30 11.38
CA LEU A 104 -2.25 -23.65 11.67
C LEU A 104 -1.04 -24.55 11.34
N ALA A 105 -1.15 -25.86 11.58
CA ALA A 105 -0.08 -26.81 11.27
C ALA A 105 0.21 -26.93 9.77
N GLU A 106 -0.82 -26.73 8.94
CA GLU A 106 -0.73 -26.77 7.48
C GLU A 106 -0.55 -25.38 6.85
N ALA A 107 -0.46 -24.32 7.66
CA ALA A 107 -0.45 -22.96 7.15
C ALA A 107 0.86 -22.64 6.43
N ARG A 108 0.76 -21.97 5.28
CA ARG A 108 1.92 -21.40 4.59
C ARG A 108 2.50 -20.21 5.38
N ALA A 109 1.65 -19.48 6.07
CA ALA A 109 2.03 -18.41 7.00
C ALA A 109 0.95 -18.24 8.08
N VAL A 110 1.30 -17.61 9.20
CA VAL A 110 0.36 -17.29 10.28
C VAL A 110 0.36 -15.78 10.51
N ILE A 111 -0.81 -15.16 10.46
CA ILE A 111 -1.03 -13.76 10.84
C ILE A 111 -1.59 -13.72 12.26
N TYR A 112 -1.02 -12.88 13.11
CA TYR A 112 -1.56 -12.57 14.43
C TYR A 112 -2.26 -11.23 14.40
N THR A 113 -3.52 -11.18 14.85
CA THR A 113 -4.23 -9.90 15.02
C THR A 113 -3.71 -9.16 16.27
N ALA A 114 -4.08 -7.89 16.43
CA ALA A 114 -3.74 -7.11 17.62
C ALA A 114 -4.32 -7.73 18.91
N GLU A 115 -5.41 -8.48 18.79
CA GLU A 115 -6.06 -9.23 19.85
C GLU A 115 -5.45 -10.63 20.06
N GLY A 116 -4.36 -10.96 19.37
CA GLY A 116 -3.64 -12.23 19.51
C GLY A 116 -4.29 -13.42 18.79
N ILE A 117 -5.25 -13.18 17.89
CA ILE A 117 -5.89 -14.26 17.13
C ILE A 117 -4.94 -14.76 16.04
N ALA A 118 -4.63 -16.05 16.05
CA ALA A 118 -3.86 -16.70 14.98
C ALA A 118 -4.76 -17.08 13.81
N VAL A 119 -4.40 -16.59 12.62
CA VAL A 119 -5.10 -16.85 11.35
C VAL A 119 -4.14 -17.54 10.38
N ALA A 120 -4.48 -18.76 9.99
CA ALA A 120 -3.78 -19.54 8.99
C ALA A 120 -3.97 -18.90 7.60
N VAL A 121 -2.86 -18.63 6.93
CA VAL A 121 -2.81 -18.22 5.53
C VAL A 121 -2.50 -19.47 4.72
N ARG A 122 -3.41 -19.82 3.81
CA ARG A 122 -3.25 -20.90 2.84
C ARG A 122 -2.76 -20.34 1.52
#